data_AF-A0A6A6FBB2-F1
#
_entry.id   AF-A0A6A6FBB2-F1
#
_cell.length_a   1.000
_cell.length_b   1.000
_cell.length_c   1.000
_cell.angle_alpha   90.00
_cell.angle_beta   90.00
_cell.angle_gamma   90.00
#
_symmetry.space_group_name_H-M   'P 1'
#
loop_
_entity.id
_entity.type
_entity.pdbx_description
1 polymer ?
#
loop_
_entity_poly.entity_id
_entity_poly.type
_entity_poly.pdbx_seq_one_letter_code
_entity_poly.pdbx_strand_id
1 'polypeptide(L)'
;RRQADNFLMCYWEFIHPLFPVLHRPSFLRKYEALWTDDEHEASKGNDSEVEEATFTSTLNLIFAIGCKFSALVDATHKSSVAEDFFQRARQSYAYDILDSTSISVVQMLVLSGVYLQSTQHARRCWNSVGLAIRMAQSLGLHVDQSFRQSLSQLEQQMRLRIWHTCIHLDR
;
A
#
# COMPACT_ATOMS: atom_id res chain seq x y z
N ARG A 1 11.95 -7.72 -13.46
CA ARG A 1 12.51 -6.42 -13.05
C ARG A 1 11.99 -5.26 -13.90
N ARG A 2 12.36 -5.10 -15.19
CA ARG A 2 11.92 -3.95 -16.04
C ARG A 2 10.44 -3.55 -15.96
N GLN A 3 9.50 -4.49 -16.08
CA GLN A 3 8.07 -4.18 -15.97
C GLN A 3 7.67 -3.72 -14.56
N ALA A 4 8.20 -4.39 -13.53
CA ALA A 4 7.97 -4.03 -12.14
C ALA A 4 8.48 -2.61 -11.83
N ASP A 5 9.69 -2.27 -12.28
CA ASP A 5 10.25 -0.93 -12.13
C ASP A 5 9.38 0.12 -12.80
N ASN A 6 8.90 -0.16 -14.02
CA ASN A 6 8.02 0.74 -14.75
C ASN A 6 6.67 0.93 -14.06
N PHE A 7 6.03 -0.13 -13.57
CA PHE A 7 4.75 -0.01 -12.85
C PHE A 7 4.91 0.76 -11.54
N LEU A 8 6.00 0.50 -10.82
CA LEU A 8 6.37 1.23 -9.61
C LEU A 8 6.58 2.72 -9.90
N MET A 9 7.31 3.05 -10.97
CA MET A 9 7.48 4.44 -11.41
C MET A 9 6.15 5.12 -11.76
N CYS A 10 5.29 4.46 -12.54
CA CYS A 10 3.97 4.98 -12.89
C CYS A 10 3.12 5.25 -11.64
N TYR A 11 3.18 4.38 -10.63
CA TYR A 11 2.50 4.66 -9.36
C TYR A 11 3.03 5.93 -8.66
N TRP A 12 4.36 6.08 -8.56
CA TRP A 12 4.95 7.27 -7.95
C TRP A 12 4.63 8.57 -8.71
N GLU A 13 4.47 8.49 -10.02
CA GLU A 13 4.20 9.65 -10.89
C GLU A 13 2.71 10.04 -10.88
N PHE A 14 1.80 9.08 -11.01
CA PHE A 14 0.38 9.36 -11.26
C PHE A 14 -0.53 9.21 -10.04
N ILE A 15 -0.11 8.47 -9.01
CA ILE A 15 -1.00 8.07 -7.91
C ILE A 15 -0.52 8.59 -6.57
N HIS A 16 0.77 8.45 -6.28
CA HIS A 16 1.34 8.93 -5.02
C HIS A 16 1.09 10.43 -4.74
N PRO A 17 1.09 11.34 -5.74
CA PRO A 17 0.74 12.74 -5.50
C PRO A 17 -0.70 12.95 -5.01
N LEU A 18 -1.63 12.06 -5.39
CA LEU A 18 -3.03 12.10 -5.00
C LEU A 18 -3.28 11.37 -3.67
N PHE A 19 -2.58 10.26 -3.45
CA PHE A 19 -2.75 9.38 -2.29
C PHE A 19 -1.38 9.08 -1.64
N PRO A 20 -0.75 10.05 -0.95
CA PRO A 20 0.64 9.97 -0.47
C PRO A 20 0.79 9.13 0.80
N VAL A 21 0.31 7.88 0.77
CA VAL A 21 0.27 6.99 1.93
C VAL A 21 1.56 6.22 2.18
N LEU A 22 2.52 6.24 1.25
CA LEU A 22 3.82 5.57 1.39
C LEU A 22 4.96 6.58 1.43
N HIS A 23 6.01 6.26 2.21
CA HIS A 23 7.28 7.00 2.17
C HIS A 23 8.18 6.41 1.09
N ARG A 24 8.33 7.12 -0.04
CA ARG A 24 9.04 6.64 -1.24
C ARG A 24 10.46 6.11 -0.97
N PRO A 25 11.36 6.80 -0.25
CA PRO A 25 12.70 6.29 0.02
C PRO A 25 12.71 4.97 0.81
N SER A 26 11.86 4.84 1.83
CA SER A 26 11.77 3.62 2.63
C SER A 26 11.22 2.46 1.81
N PHE A 27 10.19 2.71 0.99
CA PHE A 27 9.60 1.68 0.14
C PHE A 27 10.56 1.20 -0.95
N LEU A 28 11.24 2.13 -1.63
CA LEU A 28 12.23 1.77 -2.67
C LEU A 28 13.39 0.96 -2.10
N ARG A 29 13.85 1.25 -0.88
CA ARG A 29 14.87 0.42 -0.22
C ARG A 29 14.41 -1.03 -0.04
N LYS A 30 13.20 -1.24 0.50
CA LYS A 30 12.62 -2.60 0.64
C LYS A 30 12.41 -3.28 -0.72
N TYR A 31 12.05 -2.52 -1.76
CA TYR A 31 11.89 -3.05 -3.12
C TYR A 31 13.22 -3.49 -3.75
N GLU A 32 14.29 -2.69 -3.62
CA GLU A 32 15.59 -3.05 -4.18
C GLU A 32 16.20 -4.28 -3.50
N ALA A 33 15.99 -4.41 -2.19
CA ALA A 33 16.40 -5.58 -1.40
C ALA A 33 15.84 -6.90 -1.94
N LEU A 34 14.65 -6.90 -2.56
CA LEU A 34 14.05 -8.10 -3.17
C LEU A 34 14.90 -8.67 -4.32
N TRP A 35 15.70 -7.83 -4.98
CA TRP A 35 16.47 -8.20 -6.18
C TRP A 35 17.94 -8.51 -5.88
N THR A 36 18.38 -8.38 -4.64
CA THR A 36 19.75 -8.67 -4.21
C THR A 36 19.79 -9.99 -3.47
N ASP A 37 20.52 -10.98 -4.01
CA ASP A 37 20.62 -12.33 -3.42
C ASP A 37 21.28 -12.33 -2.03
N ASP A 38 22.08 -11.30 -1.69
CA ASP A 38 22.77 -11.18 -0.40
C ASP A 38 21.86 -10.75 0.79
N GLU A 39 20.69 -10.15 0.52
CA GLU A 39 19.83 -9.62 1.59
C GLU A 39 18.68 -10.56 1.98
N HIS A 40 18.35 -11.62 1.22
CA HIS A 40 17.31 -12.58 1.63
C HIS A 40 17.66 -13.34 2.93
N GLU A 41 18.94 -13.46 3.27
CA GLU A 41 19.41 -14.02 4.54
C GLU A 41 19.63 -12.94 5.62
N ALA A 42 19.92 -11.69 5.25
CA ALA A 42 20.16 -10.58 6.19
C ALA A 42 18.88 -9.83 6.60
N SER A 43 17.85 -9.81 5.75
CA SER A 43 16.52 -9.21 6.01
C SER A 43 15.55 -10.17 6.70
N LYS A 44 15.94 -11.43 6.95
CA LYS A 44 15.33 -12.31 7.97
C LYS A 44 15.57 -11.80 9.41
N GLY A 45 16.08 -10.58 9.58
CA GLY A 45 16.13 -9.92 10.87
C GLY A 45 14.72 -9.54 11.32
N ASN A 46 14.14 -10.27 12.27
CA ASN A 46 12.96 -9.96 13.10
C ASN A 46 11.64 -9.47 12.43
N ASP A 47 11.57 -9.18 11.13
CA ASP A 47 10.32 -8.80 10.46
C ASP A 47 9.35 -10.01 10.54
N SER A 48 8.17 -9.76 11.09
CA SER A 48 7.16 -10.83 11.24
C SER A 48 6.65 -11.29 9.87
N GLU A 49 6.19 -12.54 9.77
CA GLU A 49 5.53 -13.08 8.56
C GLU A 49 4.40 -12.15 8.06
N VAL A 50 3.70 -11.50 9.00
CA VAL A 50 2.65 -10.51 8.71
C VAL A 50 3.19 -9.26 8.00
N GLU A 51 4.36 -8.77 8.38
CA GLU A 51 4.98 -7.59 7.75
C GLU A 51 5.45 -7.89 6.33
N GLU A 52 6.07 -9.05 6.11
CA GLU A 52 6.49 -9.50 4.78
C GLU A 52 5.28 -9.69 3.85
N ALA A 53 4.23 -10.33 4.35
CA ALA A 53 3.00 -10.52 3.60
C ALA A 53 2.29 -9.18 3.30
N THR A 54 2.27 -8.25 4.27
CA THR A 54 1.71 -6.89 4.09
C THR A 54 2.50 -6.11 3.04
N PHE A 55 3.83 -6.19 3.06
CA PHE A 55 4.68 -5.55 2.06
C PHE A 55 4.43 -6.15 0.66
N THR A 56 4.37 -7.47 0.55
CA THR A 56 4.09 -8.18 -0.70
C THR A 56 2.70 -7.81 -1.26
N SER A 57 1.67 -7.75 -0.41
CA SER A 57 0.35 -7.27 -0.80
C SER A 57 0.38 -5.82 -1.29
N THR A 58 1.08 -4.95 -0.57
CA THR A 58 1.22 -3.54 -0.92
C THR A 58 1.93 -3.36 -2.26
N LEU A 59 2.98 -4.12 -2.52
CA LEU A 59 3.72 -4.10 -3.78
C LEU A 59 2.85 -4.57 -4.96
N ASN A 60 2.09 -5.65 -4.78
CA ASN A 60 1.14 -6.10 -5.79
C ASN A 60 0.03 -5.07 -6.06
N LEU A 61 -0.47 -4.36 -5.05
CA LEU A 61 -1.41 -3.25 -5.24
C LEU A 61 -0.79 -2.10 -6.05
N ILE A 62 0.46 -1.74 -5.75
CA ILE A 62 1.20 -0.73 -6.53
C ILE A 62 1.32 -1.17 -7.99
N PHE A 63 1.61 -2.44 -8.27
CA PHE A 63 1.66 -2.94 -9.64
C PHE A 63 0.29 -2.94 -10.31
N ALA A 64 -0.77 -3.37 -9.62
CA ALA A 64 -2.14 -3.35 -10.11
C ALA A 64 -2.61 -1.95 -10.51
N ILE A 65 -2.22 -0.94 -9.72
CA ILE A 65 -2.55 0.46 -10.02
C ILE A 65 -1.62 1.00 -11.12
N GLY A 66 -0.31 0.83 -10.96
CA GLY A 66 0.71 1.41 -11.84
C GLY A 66 0.65 0.88 -13.27
N CYS A 67 0.30 -0.39 -13.48
CA CYS A 67 0.20 -0.97 -14.83
C CYS A 67 -0.89 -0.28 -15.68
N LYS A 68 -1.92 0.31 -15.07
CA LYS A 68 -2.96 1.07 -15.77
C LYS A 68 -2.40 2.33 -16.47
N PHE A 69 -1.31 2.89 -15.98
CA PHE A 69 -0.65 4.07 -16.56
C PHE A 69 0.59 3.71 -17.40
N SER A 70 1.02 2.46 -17.37
CA SER A 70 2.17 1.99 -18.13
C SER A 70 1.92 2.02 -19.64
N ALA A 71 2.94 2.44 -20.40
CA ALA A 71 2.99 2.28 -21.86
C ALA A 71 3.50 0.89 -22.29
N LEU A 72 4.02 0.09 -21.35
CA LEU A 72 4.51 -1.28 -21.62
C LEU A 72 3.38 -2.31 -21.65
N VAL A 73 2.18 -1.94 -21.22
CA VAL A 73 0.98 -2.79 -21.24
C VAL A 73 0.03 -2.24 -22.27
N ASP A 74 -0.36 -3.08 -23.22
CA ASP A 74 -1.37 -2.75 -24.21
C ASP A 74 -2.69 -2.33 -23.55
N ALA A 75 -3.33 -1.30 -24.09
CA ALA A 75 -4.52 -0.69 -23.50
C ALA A 75 -5.65 -1.71 -23.27
N THR A 76 -5.79 -2.71 -24.16
CA THR A 76 -6.83 -3.75 -24.05
C THR A 76 -6.56 -4.74 -22.92
N HIS A 77 -5.29 -4.91 -22.52
CA HIS A 77 -4.87 -5.86 -21.49
C HIS A 77 -4.71 -5.23 -20.10
N LYS A 78 -4.69 -3.90 -19.98
CA LYS A 78 -4.46 -3.19 -18.71
C LYS A 78 -5.38 -3.67 -17.59
N SER A 79 -6.67 -3.82 -17.86
CA SER A 79 -7.63 -4.28 -16.85
C SER A 79 -7.35 -5.71 -16.37
N SER A 80 -6.99 -6.63 -17.27
CA SER A 80 -6.66 -8.02 -16.90
C SER A 80 -5.39 -8.09 -16.08
N VAL A 81 -4.32 -7.41 -16.53
CA VAL A 81 -3.03 -7.39 -15.81
C VAL A 81 -3.20 -6.77 -14.42
N ALA A 82 -3.98 -5.70 -14.32
CA ALA A 82 -4.28 -5.05 -13.05
C ALA A 82 -5.02 -5.99 -12.09
N GLU A 83 -6.00 -6.75 -12.61
CA GLU A 83 -6.74 -7.72 -11.81
C GLU A 83 -5.88 -8.88 -11.33
N ASP A 84 -4.95 -9.39 -12.16
CA ASP A 84 -4.03 -10.46 -11.76
C ASP A 84 -3.17 -10.05 -10.56
N PHE A 85 -2.61 -8.84 -10.57
CA PHE A 85 -1.86 -8.31 -9.43
C PHE A 85 -2.76 -8.07 -8.22
N PHE A 86 -3.97 -7.56 -8.42
CA PHE A 86 -4.91 -7.36 -7.33
C PHE A 86 -5.31 -8.68 -6.65
N GLN A 87 -5.51 -9.75 -7.41
CA GLN A 87 -5.80 -11.07 -6.87
C GLN A 87 -4.62 -11.62 -6.05
N ARG A 88 -3.38 -11.45 -6.52
CA ARG A 88 -2.17 -11.80 -5.75
C ARG A 88 -2.09 -11.02 -4.44
N ALA A 89 -2.38 -9.71 -4.47
CA ALA A 89 -2.40 -8.90 -3.26
C ALA A 89 -3.40 -9.41 -2.21
N ARG A 90 -4.55 -9.93 -2.68
CA ARG A 90 -5.62 -10.46 -1.82
C ARG A 90 -5.36 -11.87 -1.29
N GLN A 91 -4.59 -12.70 -1.99
CA GLN A 91 -4.24 -14.03 -1.48
C GLN A 91 -3.47 -13.93 -0.17
N SER A 92 -2.71 -12.86 0.01
CA SER A 92 -2.01 -12.56 1.26
C SER A 92 -2.89 -11.91 2.33
N TYR A 93 -4.18 -11.60 2.10
CA TYR A 93 -5.12 -11.13 3.14
C TYR A 93 -5.56 -12.28 4.07
N ALA A 94 -4.60 -12.95 4.71
CA ALA A 94 -4.88 -13.90 5.77
C ALA A 94 -5.52 -13.18 6.98
N TYR A 95 -6.26 -13.94 7.80
CA TYR A 95 -6.85 -13.43 9.05
C TYR A 95 -5.80 -12.73 9.92
N ASP A 96 -4.59 -13.28 10.00
CA ASP A 96 -3.50 -12.73 10.80
C ASP A 96 -3.08 -11.31 10.39
N ILE A 97 -3.20 -10.96 9.09
CA ILE A 97 -2.91 -9.59 8.64
C ILE A 97 -4.01 -8.63 9.10
N LEU A 98 -5.27 -9.06 9.04
CA LEU A 98 -6.39 -8.20 9.43
C LEU A 98 -6.56 -8.10 10.96
N ASP A 99 -6.05 -9.07 11.71
CA ASP A 99 -5.95 -9.03 13.17
C ASP A 99 -4.75 -8.17 13.62
N SER A 100 -3.75 -7.97 12.75
CA SER A 100 -2.63 -7.07 12.99
C SER A 100 -3.04 -5.61 12.78
N THR A 101 -2.93 -4.82 13.86
CA THR A 101 -3.16 -3.38 13.81
C THR A 101 -1.83 -2.66 13.62
N SER A 102 -1.45 -2.39 12.36
CA SER A 102 -0.22 -1.67 12.00
C SER A 102 -0.46 -0.59 10.94
N ILE A 103 0.44 0.41 10.88
CA ILE A 103 0.38 1.47 9.85
C ILE A 103 0.47 0.87 8.45
N SER A 104 1.31 -0.17 8.26
CA SER A 104 1.48 -0.86 6.98
C SER A 104 0.18 -1.50 6.49
N VAL A 105 -0.61 -2.10 7.39
CA VAL A 105 -1.92 -2.68 7.04
C VAL A 105 -2.90 -1.58 6.62
N VAL A 106 -2.91 -0.43 7.31
CA VAL A 106 -3.74 0.71 6.90
C VAL A 106 -3.36 1.21 5.49
N GLN A 107 -2.05 1.38 5.22
CA GLN A 107 -1.56 1.80 3.91
C GLN A 107 -1.99 0.82 2.80
N MET A 108 -1.86 -0.48 3.05
CA MET A 108 -2.29 -1.53 2.15
C MET A 108 -3.80 -1.46 1.87
N LEU A 109 -4.64 -1.30 2.89
CA LEU A 109 -6.10 -1.20 2.73
C LEU A 109 -6.52 0.08 2.00
N VAL A 110 -5.83 1.19 2.23
CA VAL A 110 -6.04 2.44 1.48
C VAL A 110 -5.76 2.22 -0.01
N LEU A 111 -4.61 1.62 -0.35
CA LEU A 111 -4.25 1.35 -1.74
C LEU A 111 -5.20 0.34 -2.41
N SER A 112 -5.72 -0.61 -1.65
CA SER A 112 -6.78 -1.51 -2.10
C SER A 112 -8.05 -0.73 -2.45
N GLY A 113 -8.44 0.23 -1.61
CA GLY A 113 -9.52 1.18 -1.91
C GLY A 113 -9.27 1.99 -3.19
N VAL A 114 -8.09 2.57 -3.34
CA VAL A 114 -7.68 3.34 -4.54
C VAL A 114 -7.80 2.49 -5.81
N TYR A 115 -7.32 1.24 -5.78
CA TYR A 115 -7.49 0.33 -6.92
C TYR A 115 -8.97 0.10 -7.21
N LEU A 116 -9.74 -0.29 -6.18
CA LEU A 116 -11.14 -0.70 -6.32
C LEU A 116 -12.05 0.45 -6.77
N GLN A 117 -11.75 1.70 -6.44
CA GLN A 117 -12.50 2.88 -6.88
C GLN A 117 -12.57 2.98 -8.41
N SER A 118 -11.53 2.50 -9.11
CA SER A 118 -11.46 2.47 -10.57
C SER A 118 -12.04 1.20 -11.20
N THR A 119 -12.79 0.40 -10.45
CA THR A 119 -13.36 -0.89 -10.89
C THR A 119 -14.88 -0.94 -10.66
N GLN A 120 -15.52 -2.01 -11.12
CA GLN A 120 -16.95 -2.24 -10.88
C GLN A 120 -17.26 -2.71 -9.43
N HIS A 121 -16.25 -2.84 -8.57
CA HIS A 121 -16.38 -3.42 -7.23
C HIS A 121 -16.62 -2.39 -6.13
N ALA A 122 -17.60 -1.50 -6.31
CA ALA A 122 -17.91 -0.41 -5.38
C ALA A 122 -18.11 -0.87 -3.92
N ARG A 123 -18.79 -2.00 -3.70
CA ARG A 123 -18.99 -2.57 -2.34
C ARG A 123 -17.67 -2.97 -1.69
N ARG A 124 -16.73 -3.53 -2.46
CA ARG A 124 -15.40 -3.92 -1.94
C ARG A 124 -14.58 -2.67 -1.61
N CYS A 125 -14.67 -1.64 -2.45
CA CYS A 125 -14.04 -0.34 -2.20
C CYS A 125 -14.52 0.23 -0.86
N TRP A 126 -15.84 0.34 -0.69
CA TRP A 126 -16.46 0.85 0.54
C TRP A 126 -16.03 0.05 1.79
N ASN A 127 -16.02 -1.28 1.71
CA ASN A 127 -15.55 -2.12 2.82
C ASN A 127 -14.06 -1.90 3.14
N SER A 128 -13.20 -1.79 2.11
CA SER A 128 -11.76 -1.58 2.27
C SER A 128 -11.46 -0.25 2.93
N VAL A 129 -12.10 0.83 2.48
CA VAL A 129 -11.97 2.18 3.04
C VAL A 129 -12.48 2.21 4.49
N GLY A 130 -13.65 1.63 4.74
CA GLY A 130 -14.20 1.57 6.10
C GLY A 130 -13.32 0.78 7.08
N LEU A 131 -12.66 -0.30 6.62
CA LEU A 131 -11.71 -1.05 7.44
C LEU A 131 -10.44 -0.25 7.71
N ALA A 132 -9.89 0.42 6.69
CA ALA A 132 -8.73 1.30 6.83
C ALA A 132 -8.98 2.42 7.86
N ILE A 133 -10.18 3.04 7.83
CA ILE A 133 -10.57 4.08 8.79
C ILE A 133 -10.61 3.53 10.22
N ARG A 134 -11.25 2.38 10.43
CA ARG A 134 -11.33 1.76 11.77
C ARG A 134 -9.95 1.41 12.32
N MET A 135 -9.07 0.83 11.50
CA MET A 135 -7.69 0.53 11.91
C MET A 135 -6.86 1.79 12.18
N ALA A 136 -7.00 2.82 11.34
CA ALA A 136 -6.37 4.12 11.58
C ALA A 136 -6.85 4.75 12.89
N GLN A 137 -8.13 4.61 13.22
CA GLN A 137 -8.70 5.05 14.48
C GLN A 137 -8.12 4.28 15.67
N SER A 138 -8.05 2.94 15.60
CA SER A 138 -7.42 2.10 16.63
C SER A 138 -5.97 2.47 16.91
N LEU A 139 -5.23 2.89 15.87
CA LEU A 139 -3.84 3.37 15.97
C LEU A 139 -3.71 4.84 16.42
N GLY A 140 -4.84 5.54 16.61
CA GLY A 140 -4.90 6.93 17.03
C GLY A 140 -4.48 7.95 15.96
N LEU A 141 -4.50 7.59 14.67
CA LEU A 141 -4.10 8.50 13.58
C LEU A 141 -5.01 9.74 13.44
N HIS A 142 -6.23 9.64 13.95
CA HIS A 142 -7.24 10.70 13.95
C HIS A 142 -7.04 11.77 15.03
N VAL A 143 -6.20 11.49 16.02
CA VAL A 143 -5.91 12.40 17.14
C VAL A 143 -4.69 13.24 16.77
N ASP A 144 -4.69 14.52 17.12
CA ASP A 144 -3.47 15.32 17.02
C ASP A 144 -2.39 14.72 17.94
N GLN A 145 -1.23 14.40 17.37
CA GLN A 145 -0.10 13.82 18.11
C GLN A 145 1.08 14.79 18.19
N SER A 146 0.87 16.08 17.91
CA SER A 146 1.89 17.14 17.99
C SER A 146 2.64 17.21 19.33
N PHE A 147 2.01 16.75 20.41
CA PHE A 147 2.59 16.69 21.76
C PHE A 147 3.35 15.38 22.07
N ARG A 148 3.30 14.34 21.21
CA ARG A 148 4.00 13.08 21.44
C ARG A 148 5.47 13.20 21.04
N GLN A 149 6.31 13.51 22.02
CA GLN A 149 7.76 13.63 21.87
C GLN A 149 8.46 12.34 21.40
N SER A 150 7.79 11.18 21.45
CA SER A 150 8.38 9.89 21.09
C SER A 150 8.36 9.56 19.60
N LEU A 151 7.61 10.29 18.77
CA LEU A 151 7.50 10.00 17.34
C LEU A 151 8.46 10.87 16.52
N SER A 152 9.16 10.24 15.58
CA SER A 152 9.95 10.97 14.59
C SER A 152 9.06 11.85 13.70
N GLN A 153 9.64 12.90 13.14
CA GLN A 153 8.93 13.79 12.22
C GLN A 153 8.33 13.01 11.02
N LEU A 154 9.06 12.02 10.51
CA LEU A 154 8.58 11.17 9.42
C LEU A 154 7.31 10.41 9.82
N GLU A 155 7.30 9.77 10.99
CA GLU A 155 6.13 9.02 11.47
C GLU A 155 4.92 9.91 11.67
N GLN A 156 5.11 11.10 12.24
CA GLN A 156 4.03 12.08 12.41
C GLN A 156 3.42 12.47 11.06
N GLN A 157 4.25 12.80 10.07
CA GLN A 157 3.79 13.17 8.73
C GLN A 157 3.09 12.01 8.01
N MET A 158 3.60 10.77 8.15
CA MET A 158 2.95 9.61 7.57
C MET A 158 1.58 9.33 8.19
N ARG A 159 1.47 9.42 9.52
CA ARG A 159 0.19 9.27 10.24
C ARG A 159 -0.87 10.26 9.74
N LEU A 160 -0.49 11.54 9.61
CA LEU A 160 -1.38 12.60 9.10
C LEU A 160 -1.79 12.34 7.64
N ARG A 161 -0.83 12.05 6.75
CA ARG A 161 -1.12 11.77 5.33
C ARG A 161 -2.08 10.60 5.15
N ILE A 162 -1.86 9.52 5.89
CA ILE A 162 -2.70 8.33 5.83
C ILE A 162 -4.11 8.67 6.32
N TRP A 163 -4.25 9.34 7.47
CA TRP A 163 -5.56 9.75 7.98
C TRP A 163 -6.34 10.60 6.99
N HIS A 164 -5.71 11.66 6.47
CA HIS A 164 -6.36 12.54 5.49
C HIS A 164 -6.72 11.80 4.20
N THR A 165 -5.89 10.84 3.77
CA THR A 165 -6.20 10.01 2.60
C THR A 165 -7.41 9.10 2.86
N CYS A 166 -7.51 8.49 4.05
CA CYS A 166 -8.68 7.70 4.43
C CYS A 166 -9.97 8.53 4.35
N ILE A 167 -9.94 9.75 4.91
CA ILE A 167 -11.10 10.66 4.89
C ILE A 167 -11.42 11.15 3.47
N HIS A 168 -10.41 11.33 2.63
CA HIS A 168 -10.63 11.71 1.23
C HIS A 168 -11.33 10.60 0.44
N LEU A 169 -10.99 9.33 0.69
CA LEU A 169 -11.58 8.17 0.01
C LEU A 169 -12.98 7.79 0.51
N ASP A 170 -13.37 8.23 1.70
CA ASP A 170 -14.70 7.97 2.29
C ASP A 170 -15.80 8.87 1.72
N ARG A 171 -15.40 10.02 1.15
CA ARG A 171 -16.31 11.03 0.57
C ARG A 171 -16.69 10.69 -0.86
#